data_AF-A0A520BNU5-F1
#
_entry.id   AF-A0A520BNU5-F1
#
_cell.length_a   1.000
_cell.length_b   1.000
_cell.length_c   1.000
_cell.angle_alpha   90.00
_cell.angle_beta   90.00
_cell.angle_gamma   90.00
#
_symmetry.space_group_name_H-M   'P 1'
#
loop_
_entity.id
_entity.type
_entity.pdbx_description
1 polymer ?
#
loop_
_entity_poly.entity_id
_entity_poly.type
_entity_poly.pdbx_seq_one_letter_code
_entity_poly.pdbx_strand_id
1 'polypeptide(L)'
;MDKYFDIYNTDKFIVKPAVSGGSKNTFKVTSENVDEIDEKLKSLVAIEDFIIQPFLKEIEEEGELSFLFFNGKFSHALLKKAAKGDFRVQATFGGTVYPQKPNEDLITTAQKYVDQFAKGCLYARVDGAMVNNQFMLMELELIEPFLFLETSEKALENYYQGLVSLI
;
A
#
# COMPACT_ATOMS: atom_id res chain seq x y z
N MET A 1 -6.34 -18.90 14.61
CA MET A 1 -5.48 -18.54 13.44
C MET A 1 -4.03 -19.09 13.49
N ASP A 2 -3.65 -19.89 14.48
CA ASP A 2 -2.24 -20.20 14.81
C ASP A 2 -1.42 -20.83 13.69
N LYS A 3 -2.03 -21.70 12.88
CA LYS A 3 -1.36 -22.36 11.76
C LYS A 3 -0.68 -21.39 10.77
N TYR A 4 -1.11 -20.12 10.71
CA TYR A 4 -0.53 -19.15 9.79
C TYR A 4 0.86 -18.65 10.22
N PHE A 5 1.22 -18.75 11.50
CA PHE A 5 2.60 -18.50 11.95
C PHE A 5 3.56 -19.52 11.30
N ASP A 6 3.17 -20.80 11.26
CA ASP A 6 3.96 -21.86 10.65
C ASP A 6 3.95 -21.77 9.12
N ILE A 7 2.78 -21.56 8.50
CA ILE A 7 2.65 -21.48 7.03
C ILE A 7 3.51 -20.36 6.45
N TYR A 8 3.56 -19.21 7.10
CA TYR A 8 4.33 -18.06 6.65
C TYR A 8 5.73 -17.97 7.28
N ASN A 9 6.07 -18.88 8.20
CA ASN A 9 7.30 -18.85 8.98
C ASN A 9 7.58 -17.45 9.56
N THR A 10 6.61 -16.92 10.30
CA THR A 10 6.63 -15.56 10.85
C THR A 10 6.07 -15.53 12.26
N ASP A 11 6.51 -14.56 13.06
CA ASP A 11 6.02 -14.26 14.41
C ASP A 11 4.84 -13.27 14.41
N LYS A 12 4.61 -12.59 13.27
CA LYS A 12 3.53 -11.61 13.11
C LYS A 12 2.97 -11.59 11.69
N PHE A 13 1.65 -11.41 11.59
CA PHE A 13 0.98 -11.22 10.31
C PHE A 13 -0.09 -10.13 10.40
N ILE A 14 -0.50 -9.62 9.25
CA ILE A 14 -1.60 -8.67 9.11
C ILE A 14 -2.85 -9.42 8.67
N VAL A 15 -3.98 -9.10 9.30
CA VAL A 15 -5.32 -9.50 8.85
C VAL A 15 -6.10 -8.23 8.54
N LYS A 16 -6.62 -8.10 7.32
CA LYS A 16 -7.41 -6.94 6.90
C LYS A 16 -8.52 -7.34 5.93
N PRO A 17 -9.61 -6.56 5.79
CA PRO A 17 -10.63 -6.85 4.79
C PRO A 17 -10.03 -6.81 3.37
N ALA A 18 -10.55 -7.64 2.48
CA ALA A 18 -10.16 -7.64 1.07
C ALA A 18 -10.59 -6.35 0.35
N VAL A 19 -11.65 -5.69 0.84
CA VAL A 19 -12.11 -4.37 0.40
C VAL A 19 -12.06 -3.43 1.61
N SER A 20 -11.05 -2.56 1.67
CA SER A 20 -10.83 -1.66 2.81
C SER A 20 -10.28 -0.30 2.36
N GLY A 21 -10.38 0.67 3.26
CA GLY A 21 -9.78 1.99 3.16
C GLY A 21 -9.52 2.55 4.55
N GLY A 22 -8.48 3.37 4.70
CA GLY A 22 -8.20 4.04 5.98
C GLY A 22 -7.84 3.10 7.15
N SER A 23 -7.30 1.91 6.87
CA SER A 23 -6.99 0.86 7.87
C SER A 23 -8.21 0.29 8.62
N LYS A 24 -9.40 0.33 8.01
CA LYS A 24 -10.62 -0.30 8.57
C LYS A 24 -10.37 -1.79 8.81
N ASN A 25 -10.62 -2.23 10.05
CA ASN A 25 -10.50 -3.63 10.49
C ASN A 25 -9.15 -4.28 10.16
N THR A 26 -8.07 -3.50 10.16
CA THR A 26 -6.70 -4.00 9.97
C THR A 26 -6.08 -4.34 11.32
N PHE A 27 -5.66 -5.59 11.50
CA PHE A 27 -5.11 -6.11 12.73
C PHE A 27 -3.68 -6.62 12.53
N LYS A 28 -2.77 -6.29 13.46
CA LYS A 28 -1.47 -6.93 13.59
C LYS A 28 -1.58 -8.07 14.60
N VAL A 29 -1.41 -9.29 14.12
CA VAL A 29 -1.59 -10.53 14.91
C VAL A 29 -0.23 -11.06 15.34
N THR A 30 -0.10 -11.42 16.61
CA THR A 30 1.05 -12.08 17.24
C THR A 30 0.55 -13.27 18.06
N SER A 31 1.46 -14.13 18.52
CA SER A 31 1.10 -15.25 19.41
C SER A 31 0.43 -14.80 20.72
N GLU A 32 0.62 -13.55 21.12
CA GLU A 32 0.07 -12.99 22.36
C GLU A 32 -1.40 -12.55 22.23
N ASN A 33 -1.85 -12.22 21.01
CA ASN A 33 -3.19 -11.64 20.78
C ASN A 33 -4.05 -12.44 19.78
N VAL A 34 -3.55 -13.56 19.28
CA VAL A 34 -4.21 -14.37 18.24
C VAL A 34 -5.62 -14.80 18.62
N ASP A 35 -5.83 -15.26 19.85
CA ASP A 35 -7.14 -15.70 20.34
C ASP A 35 -8.15 -14.55 20.40
N GLU A 36 -7.72 -13.38 20.88
CA GLU A 36 -8.58 -12.18 20.95
C GLU A 36 -9.04 -11.75 19.55
N ILE A 37 -8.13 -11.77 18.57
CA ILE A 37 -8.42 -11.38 17.20
C ILE A 37 -9.27 -12.45 16.51
N ASP A 38 -9.06 -13.73 16.80
CA ASP A 38 -9.89 -14.84 16.26
C ASP A 38 -11.36 -14.66 16.68
N GLU A 39 -11.62 -14.35 17.95
CA GLU A 39 -12.96 -14.05 18.43
C GLU A 39 -13.59 -12.83 17.75
N LYS A 40 -12.83 -11.73 17.57
CA LYS A 40 -13.32 -10.54 16.84
C LYS A 40 -13.64 -10.86 15.39
N LEU A 41 -12.80 -11.67 14.73
CA LEU A 41 -12.97 -12.02 13.32
C LEU A 41 -14.19 -12.88 13.08
N LYS A 42 -14.63 -13.73 14.02
CA LYS A 42 -15.82 -14.60 13.83
C LYS A 42 -17.05 -13.85 13.33
N SER A 43 -17.33 -12.67 13.88
CA SER A 43 -18.45 -11.84 13.41
C SER A 43 -18.15 -11.07 12.13
N LEU A 44 -16.89 -10.69 11.90
CA LEU A 44 -16.50 -9.86 10.76
C LEU A 44 -16.45 -10.67 9.46
N VAL A 45 -15.92 -11.89 9.50
CA VAL A 45 -15.83 -12.78 8.33
C VAL A 45 -17.21 -13.26 7.84
N ALA A 46 -18.24 -13.11 8.66
CA ALA A 46 -19.63 -13.35 8.24
C ALA A 46 -20.19 -12.20 7.37
N ILE A 47 -19.52 -11.05 7.32
CA ILE A 47 -19.97 -9.82 6.67
C ILE A 47 -19.13 -9.50 5.44
N GLU A 48 -17.81 -9.67 5.52
CA GLU A 48 -16.87 -9.35 4.43
C GLU A 48 -15.66 -10.31 4.42
N ASP A 49 -15.03 -10.44 3.25
CA ASP A 49 -13.83 -11.27 3.09
C ASP A 49 -12.60 -10.60 3.72
N PHE A 50 -11.69 -11.40 4.27
CA PHE A 50 -10.43 -10.97 4.86
C PHE A 50 -9.24 -11.64 4.17
N ILE A 51 -8.11 -10.92 4.12
CA ILE A 51 -6.82 -11.43 3.67
C ILE A 51 -5.84 -11.49 4.85
N ILE A 52 -5.00 -12.53 4.85
CA ILE A 52 -3.89 -12.70 5.78
C ILE A 52 -2.58 -12.57 5.01
N GLN A 53 -1.70 -11.68 5.47
CA GLN A 53 -0.41 -11.42 4.83
C GLN A 53 0.71 -11.44 5.89
N PRO A 54 1.90 -11.99 5.59
CA PRO A 54 3.06 -11.84 6.46
C PRO A 54 3.32 -10.36 6.77
N PHE A 55 3.72 -10.05 7.99
CA PHE A 55 4.11 -8.68 8.32
C PHE A 55 5.47 -8.36 7.68
N LEU A 56 5.53 -7.29 6.88
CA LEU A 56 6.78 -6.79 6.32
C LEU A 56 7.43 -5.83 7.32
N LYS A 57 8.51 -6.27 7.97
CA LYS A 57 9.27 -5.43 8.92
C LYS A 57 9.87 -4.20 8.26
N GLU A 58 10.16 -4.30 6.97
CA GLU A 58 10.73 -3.25 6.13
C GLU A 58 9.81 -2.02 6.05
N ILE A 59 8.50 -2.18 6.26
CA ILE A 59 7.58 -1.02 6.36
C ILE A 59 7.89 -0.17 7.61
N GLU A 60 8.22 -0.81 8.75
CA GLU A 60 8.58 -0.09 9.98
C GLU A 60 10.00 0.49 9.89
N GLU A 61 10.93 -0.23 9.26
CA GLU A 61 12.36 0.14 9.17
C GLU A 61 12.66 1.15 8.04
N GLU A 62 12.16 0.87 6.84
CA GLU A 62 12.46 1.60 5.60
C GLU A 62 11.31 2.50 5.16
N GLY A 63 10.06 2.10 5.42
CA GLY A 63 8.84 2.79 5.01
C GLY A 63 8.15 2.14 3.81
N GLU A 64 7.07 2.78 3.35
CA GLU A 64 6.28 2.33 2.20
C GLU A 64 6.50 3.27 1.01
N LEU A 65 6.87 2.71 -0.15
CA LEU A 65 7.01 3.46 -1.40
C LEU A 65 5.67 3.49 -2.14
N SER A 66 5.27 4.70 -2.55
CA SER A 66 4.09 4.95 -3.38
C SER A 66 4.52 5.53 -4.71
N PHE A 67 4.09 4.93 -5.82
CA PHE A 67 4.32 5.41 -7.18
C PHE A 67 2.99 5.83 -7.79
N LEU A 68 2.93 7.05 -8.31
CA LEU A 68 1.72 7.60 -8.89
C LEU A 68 1.82 7.71 -10.40
N PHE A 69 0.77 7.29 -11.07
CA PHE A 69 0.64 7.26 -12.51
C PHE A 69 -0.63 7.97 -12.93
N PHE A 70 -0.56 8.72 -14.02
CA PHE A 70 -1.71 9.37 -14.66
C PHE A 70 -1.84 8.92 -16.10
N ASN A 71 -3.02 8.43 -16.46
CA ASN A 71 -3.34 7.78 -17.73
C ASN A 71 -2.22 6.83 -18.20
N GLY A 72 -1.83 5.90 -17.31
CA GLY A 72 -0.79 4.91 -17.57
C GLY A 72 0.66 5.44 -17.56
N LYS A 73 0.92 6.72 -17.29
CA LYS A 73 2.28 7.29 -17.28
C LYS A 73 2.74 7.65 -15.88
N PHE A 74 3.98 7.29 -15.53
CA PHE A 74 4.59 7.68 -14.26
C PHE A 74 4.61 9.21 -14.09
N SER A 75 4.28 9.67 -12.89
CA SER A 75 4.23 11.10 -12.54
C SER A 75 5.23 11.45 -11.44
N HIS A 76 5.11 10.80 -10.28
CA HIS A 76 5.96 11.05 -9.12
C HIS A 76 5.89 9.87 -8.14
N ALA A 77 6.81 9.84 -7.18
CA ALA A 77 6.84 8.84 -6.14
C ALA A 77 7.20 9.48 -4.79
N LEU A 78 6.85 8.80 -3.72
CA LEU A 78 7.08 9.24 -2.36
C LEU A 78 7.30 8.03 -1.44
N LEU A 79 7.93 8.29 -0.30
CA LEU A 79 8.11 7.34 0.79
C LEU A 79 7.26 7.81 1.96
N LYS A 80 6.34 6.96 2.41
CA LYS A 80 5.53 7.17 3.61
C LYS A 80 6.19 6.44 4.77
N LYS A 81 6.47 7.14 5.87
CA LYS A 81 6.97 6.52 7.10
C LYS A 81 5.94 6.69 8.21
N ALA A 82 5.65 5.59 8.90
CA ALA A 82 4.82 5.63 10.09
C ALA A 82 5.55 6.37 11.23
N ALA A 83 4.79 6.88 12.19
CA ALA A 83 5.36 7.37 13.44
C ALA A 83 6.05 6.21 14.20
N LYS A 84 7.11 6.52 14.96
CA LYS A 84 7.89 5.49 15.69
C LYS A 84 6.98 4.61 16.56
N GLY A 85 6.93 3.30 16.26
CA GLY A 85 6.12 2.31 16.99
C GLY A 85 4.71 2.07 16.42
N ASP A 86 4.33 2.72 15.32
CA ASP A 86 3.12 2.44 14.55
C ASP A 86 3.50 1.85 13.18
N PHE A 87 2.60 1.10 12.55
CA PHE A 87 2.76 0.57 11.19
C PHE A 87 1.87 1.31 10.17
N ARG A 88 0.99 2.20 10.65
CA ARG A 88 0.08 2.99 9.83
C ARG A 88 0.78 4.25 9.33
N VAL A 89 0.85 4.41 8.02
CA VAL A 89 1.63 5.47 7.36
C VAL A 89 0.81 6.70 6.94
N GLN A 90 -0.48 6.75 7.28
CA GLN A 90 -1.36 7.86 6.88
C GLN A 90 -1.06 9.14 7.69
N ALA A 91 -1.12 10.31 7.03
CA ALA A 91 -0.85 11.61 7.64
C ALA A 91 -1.73 11.89 8.88
N THR A 92 -2.96 11.37 8.90
CA THR A 92 -3.91 11.49 10.02
C THR A 92 -3.39 10.84 11.32
N PHE A 93 -2.42 9.92 11.23
CA PHE A 93 -1.79 9.24 12.37
C PHE A 93 -0.34 9.72 12.63
N GLY A 94 0.07 10.84 12.04
CA GLY A 94 1.42 11.41 12.23
C GLY A 94 2.49 10.82 11.31
N GLY A 95 2.09 10.09 10.25
CA GLY A 95 3.00 9.63 9.21
C GLY A 95 3.62 10.79 8.42
N THR A 96 4.90 10.68 8.08
CA THR A 96 5.62 11.66 7.27
C THR A 96 5.76 11.19 5.83
N VAL A 97 5.63 12.13 4.89
CA VAL A 97 5.74 11.89 3.46
C VAL A 97 7.00 12.55 2.93
N TYR A 98 7.84 11.78 2.25
CA TYR A 98 9.08 12.26 1.65
C TYR A 98 9.03 12.04 0.15
N PRO A 99 9.03 13.09 -0.69
CA PRO A 99 9.17 12.95 -2.13
C PRO A 99 10.40 12.12 -2.47
N GLN A 100 10.27 11.21 -3.44
CA GLN A 100 11.35 10.31 -3.87
C GLN A 100 11.68 10.52 -5.34
N LYS A 101 12.93 10.22 -5.69
CA LYS A 101 13.39 10.08 -7.07
C LYS A 101 13.90 8.64 -7.28
N PRO A 102 12.99 7.67 -7.50
CA PRO A 102 13.36 6.30 -7.76
C PRO A 102 14.21 6.17 -9.03
N ASN A 103 15.02 5.12 -9.11
CA ASN A 103 15.71 4.79 -10.36
C ASN A 103 14.74 4.23 -11.41
N GLU A 104 15.19 4.17 -12.66
CA GLU A 104 14.37 3.74 -13.80
C GLU A 104 13.90 2.28 -13.68
N ASP A 105 14.72 1.39 -13.11
CA ASP A 105 14.38 -0.03 -12.92
C ASP A 105 13.18 -0.20 -11.98
N LEU A 106 13.14 0.60 -10.91
CA LEU A 106 12.06 0.55 -9.93
C LEU A 106 10.77 1.15 -10.49
N ILE A 107 10.88 2.27 -11.24
CA ILE A 107 9.74 2.84 -11.98
C ILE A 107 9.20 1.82 -12.98
N THR A 108 10.07 1.14 -13.73
CA THR A 108 9.68 0.11 -14.71
C THR A 108 9.00 -1.07 -14.02
N THR A 109 9.45 -1.45 -12.82
CA THR A 109 8.81 -2.51 -12.03
C THR A 109 7.40 -2.11 -11.59
N ALA A 110 7.21 -0.88 -11.09
CA ALA A 110 5.89 -0.37 -10.73
C ALA A 110 4.97 -0.22 -11.96
N GLN A 111 5.50 0.24 -13.09
CA GLN A 111 4.79 0.43 -14.36
C GLN A 111 4.17 -0.88 -14.86
N LYS A 112 4.82 -2.04 -14.66
CA LYS A 112 4.26 -3.35 -15.05
C LYS A 112 2.89 -3.62 -14.44
N TYR A 113 2.67 -3.22 -13.18
CA TYR A 113 1.37 -3.39 -12.52
C TYR A 113 0.30 -2.49 -13.17
N VAL A 114 0.66 -1.26 -13.51
CA VAL A 114 -0.24 -0.30 -14.17
C VAL A 114 -0.61 -0.78 -15.58
N ASP A 115 0.37 -1.23 -16.35
CA ASP A 115 0.15 -1.74 -17.71
C ASP A 115 -0.74 -2.98 -17.72
N GLN A 116 -0.63 -3.83 -16.69
CA GLN A 116 -1.39 -5.07 -16.59
C GLN A 116 -2.82 -4.84 -16.04
N PHE A 117 -2.97 -4.01 -15.01
CA PHE A 117 -4.19 -3.95 -14.20
C PHE A 117 -4.95 -2.61 -14.25
N ALA A 118 -4.33 -1.53 -14.74
CA ALA A 118 -4.90 -0.18 -14.68
C ALA A 118 -5.19 0.43 -16.07
N LYS A 119 -5.42 -0.42 -17.08
CA LYS A 119 -5.78 0.05 -18.43
C LYS A 119 -7.08 0.86 -18.38
N GLY A 120 -7.05 2.07 -18.92
CA GLY A 120 -8.20 2.98 -18.95
C GLY A 120 -8.44 3.74 -17.64
N CYS A 121 -7.63 3.53 -16.60
CA CYS A 121 -7.69 4.33 -15.38
C CYS A 121 -7.00 5.68 -15.58
N LEU A 122 -7.65 6.77 -15.14
CA LEU A 122 -7.04 8.10 -15.10
C LEU A 122 -5.86 8.14 -14.11
N TYR A 123 -5.97 7.45 -12.99
CA TYR A 123 -4.94 7.39 -11.97
C TYR A 123 -4.72 5.97 -11.50
N ALA A 124 -3.47 5.68 -11.12
CA ALA A 124 -3.10 4.49 -10.39
C ALA A 124 -2.05 4.85 -9.35
N ARG A 125 -2.20 4.34 -8.12
CA ARG A 125 -1.15 4.38 -7.10
C ARG A 125 -0.70 2.96 -6.79
N VAL A 126 0.60 2.72 -6.99
CA VAL A 126 1.26 1.44 -6.71
C VAL A 126 2.01 1.59 -5.39
N ASP A 127 1.53 0.93 -4.35
CA ASP A 127 2.09 0.96 -3.01
C ASP A 127 2.84 -0.34 -2.71
N GLY A 128 4.04 -0.25 -2.14
CA GLY A 128 4.85 -1.43 -1.82
C GLY A 128 6.06 -1.14 -0.95
N ALA A 129 6.81 -2.18 -0.64
CA ALA A 129 8.03 -2.11 0.16
C ALA A 129 9.18 -2.84 -0.55
N MET A 130 10.42 -2.44 -0.24
CA MET A 130 11.61 -3.18 -0.67
C MET A 130 11.83 -4.32 0.31
N VAL A 131 11.87 -5.56 -0.18
CA VAL A 131 12.13 -6.76 0.61
C VAL A 131 13.21 -7.55 -0.11
N ASN A 132 14.34 -7.82 0.55
CA ASN A 132 15.50 -8.49 -0.06
C ASN A 132 15.90 -7.87 -1.41
N ASN A 133 15.95 -6.53 -1.48
CA ASN A 133 16.25 -5.76 -2.69
C ASN A 133 15.24 -5.93 -3.85
N GLN A 134 14.04 -6.45 -3.59
CA GLN A 134 12.97 -6.56 -4.56
C GLN A 134 11.76 -5.72 -4.15
N PHE A 135 11.09 -5.09 -5.11
CA PHE A 135 9.87 -4.35 -4.84
C PHE A 135 8.68 -5.31 -4.74
N MET A 136 8.07 -5.36 -3.56
CA MET A 136 6.90 -6.16 -3.27
C MET A 136 5.66 -5.27 -3.27
N LEU A 137 4.73 -5.56 -4.19
CA LEU A 137 3.43 -4.88 -4.24
C LEU A 137 2.64 -5.20 -2.98
N MET A 138 2.12 -4.16 -2.32
CA MET A 138 1.20 -4.29 -1.20
C MET A 138 -0.23 -3.94 -1.60
N GLU A 139 -0.41 -2.81 -2.30
CA GLU A 139 -1.72 -2.29 -2.69
C GLU A 139 -1.63 -1.61 -4.06
N LEU A 140 -2.71 -1.72 -4.85
CA LEU A 140 -2.88 -1.02 -6.12
C LEU A 140 -4.21 -0.26 -6.07
N GLU A 141 -4.16 1.06 -5.94
CA GLU A 141 -5.34 1.90 -5.80
C GLU A 141 -5.70 2.60 -7.12
N LEU A 142 -6.92 2.34 -7.62
CA LEU A 142 -7.37 2.76 -8.96
C LEU A 142 -8.66 3.60 -8.96
N ILE A 143 -9.33 3.76 -7.81
CA ILE A 143 -10.68 4.36 -7.72
C ILE A 143 -10.65 5.69 -6.96
N GLU A 144 -10.19 5.71 -5.72
CA GLU A 144 -10.05 6.97 -4.96
C GLU A 144 -8.71 7.10 -4.21
N PRO A 145 -7.57 6.94 -4.91
CA PRO A 145 -6.27 7.12 -4.26
C PRO A 145 -6.06 8.57 -3.82
N PHE A 146 -5.43 8.73 -2.66
CA PHE A 146 -4.85 10.03 -2.33
C PHE A 146 -3.63 10.27 -3.25
N LEU A 147 -3.69 11.39 -3.99
CA LEU A 147 -2.81 11.65 -5.13
C LEU A 147 -1.55 12.46 -4.82
N PHE A 148 -1.38 12.95 -3.59
CA PHE A 148 -0.17 13.65 -3.14
C PHE A 148 0.38 14.69 -4.14
N LEU A 149 -0.50 15.43 -4.82
CA LEU A 149 -0.14 16.35 -5.90
C LEU A 149 0.81 17.47 -5.44
N GLU A 150 0.81 17.75 -4.15
CA GLU A 150 1.71 18.70 -3.50
C GLU A 150 3.17 18.23 -3.37
N THR A 151 3.45 16.95 -3.62
CA THR A 151 4.79 16.36 -3.42
C THR A 151 5.71 16.50 -4.63
N SER A 152 5.21 17.02 -5.75
CA SER A 152 5.99 17.27 -6.96
C SER A 152 5.41 18.43 -7.75
N GLU A 153 6.27 19.37 -8.16
CA GLU A 153 5.86 20.53 -8.98
C GLU A 153 5.19 20.14 -10.30
N LYS A 154 5.53 18.94 -10.85
CA LYS A 154 4.97 18.44 -12.10
C LYS A 154 3.68 17.65 -11.92
N ALA A 155 3.31 17.28 -10.69
CA ALA A 155 2.22 16.34 -10.45
C ALA A 155 0.88 16.86 -10.98
N LEU A 156 0.56 18.14 -10.72
CA LEU A 156 -0.68 18.76 -11.16
C LEU A 156 -0.76 18.85 -12.69
N GLU A 157 0.33 19.22 -13.35
CA GLU A 157 0.39 19.28 -14.81
C GLU A 157 0.25 17.88 -15.43
N ASN A 158 0.94 16.88 -14.88
CA ASN A 158 0.83 15.50 -15.35
C ASN A 158 -0.60 14.96 -15.19
N TYR A 159 -1.28 15.29 -14.08
CA TYR A 159 -2.68 14.94 -13.87
C TYR A 159 -3.58 15.58 -14.93
N TYR A 160 -3.40 16.89 -15.17
CA TYR A 160 -4.15 17.63 -16.18
C TYR A 160 -3.97 17.01 -17.58
N GLN A 161 -2.73 16.73 -17.99
CA GLN A 161 -2.46 16.09 -19.27
C GLN A 161 -3.07 14.68 -19.37
N GLY A 162 -3.01 13.90 -18.29
CA GLY A 162 -3.67 12.60 -18.20
C GLY A 162 -5.18 12.72 -18.42
N LEU A 163 -5.83 13.69 -17.76
CA LEU A 163 -7.27 13.93 -17.88
C LEU A 163 -7.66 14.37 -19.29
N VAL A 164 -6.96 15.34 -19.87
CA VAL A 164 -7.25 15.85 -21.21
C VAL A 164 -7.14 14.76 -22.27
N SER A 165 -6.21 13.80 -22.10
CA SER A 165 -6.07 12.69 -23.06
C SER A 165 -7.19 11.64 -23.04
N LEU A 166 -8.15 11.75 -22.11
CA LEU A 166 -9.33 10.89 -22.01
C LEU A 166 -10.61 11.54 -22.56
N ILE A 167 -10.55 12.83 -22.93
CA ILE A 167 -11.67 13.63 -23.44
C ILE A 167 -11.49 13.84 -24.94
#